data_AF-Q5FNJ2-F1
#
_entry.id   AF-Q5FNJ2-F1
#
_cell.length_a   1.000
_cell.length_b   1.000
_cell.length_c   1.000
_cell.angle_alpha   90.00
_cell.angle_beta   90.00
_cell.angle_gamma   90.00
#
_symmetry.space_group_name_H-M   'P 1'
#
loop_
_entity.id
_entity.type
_entity.pdbx_description
1 polymer ?
#
loop_
_entity_poly.entity_id
_entity_poly.type
_entity_poly.pdbx_seq_one_letter_code
_entity_poly.pdbx_strand_id
1 'polypeptide(L)' 'MAGKRRSIKLFSICDGRGQIAARYSTLWHAQTAATTWCMQKRASVPVRKGCKTVAVARPIEGGRVTLDWSDAQELAL' A
#
# COMPACT_ATOMS: atom_id res chain seq x y z
N MET A 1 -11.04 -3.57 -33.70
CA MET A 1 -11.34 -4.10 -32.35
C MET A 1 -10.29 -3.57 -31.38
N ALA A 2 -10.64 -2.62 -30.51
CA ALA A 2 -9.70 -2.11 -29.52
C ALA A 2 -9.52 -3.17 -28.43
N GLY A 3 -8.39 -3.87 -28.45
CA GLY A 3 -8.04 -4.83 -27.41
C GLY A 3 -8.08 -4.15 -26.06
N LYS A 4 -9.03 -4.55 -25.21
CA LYS A 4 -9.13 -4.09 -23.82
C LYS A 4 -7.83 -4.49 -23.13
N ARG A 5 -6.83 -3.61 -23.11
CA ARG A 5 -5.60 -3.79 -22.31
C ARG A 5 -6.08 -4.02 -20.89
N ARG A 6 -5.96 -5.26 -20.38
CA ARG A 6 -6.14 -5.54 -18.96
C ARG A 6 -5.10 -4.68 -18.26
N SER A 7 -5.51 -3.52 -17.73
CA SER A 7 -4.65 -2.70 -16.91
C SER A 7 -4.27 -3.55 -15.71
N ILE A 8 -3.02 -4.02 -15.69
CA ILE A 8 -2.48 -4.70 -14.51
C ILE A 8 -2.47 -3.63 -13.42
N LYS A 9 -3.42 -3.75 -12.48
CA LYS A 9 -3.53 -2.80 -11.36
C LYS A 9 -2.28 -2.98 -10.50
N LEU A 10 -1.33 -2.06 -10.64
CA LEU A 10 -0.15 -1.97 -9.80
C LEU A 10 -0.55 -1.67 -8.36
N PHE A 11 0.33 -2.07 -7.44
CA PHE A 11 0.28 -1.63 -6.06
C PHE A 11 0.86 -0.23 -5.96
N SER A 12 0.41 0.54 -4.97
CA SER A 12 0.86 1.91 -4.75
C SER A 12 0.90 2.20 -3.27
N ILE A 13 1.83 3.03 -2.84
CA ILE A 13 1.84 3.60 -1.50
C ILE A 13 1.42 5.06 -1.60
N CYS A 14 0.66 5.55 -0.62
CA CYS A 14 0.28 6.96 -0.58
C CYS A 14 0.97 7.71 0.55
N ASP A 15 1.14 9.01 0.35
CA ASP A 15 1.57 9.93 1.39
C ASP A 15 0.43 10.26 2.38
N GLY A 16 0.74 11.05 3.40
CA GLY A 16 -0.24 11.50 4.41
C GLY A 16 -1.37 12.40 3.85
N ARG A 17 -1.31 12.78 2.57
CA ARG A 17 -2.37 13.53 1.87
C ARG A 17 -3.19 12.63 0.94
N GLY A 18 -2.91 11.32 0.93
CA GLY A 18 -3.57 10.34 0.07
C GLY A 18 -3.09 10.36 -1.39
N GLN A 19 -2.03 11.10 -1.72
CA GLN A 19 -1.45 11.12 -3.06
C GLN A 19 -0.57 9.90 -3.29
N ILE A 20 -0.55 9.36 -4.51
CA ILE A 20 0.32 8.23 -4.86
C ILE A 20 1.77 8.71 -4.84
N ALA A 21 2.54 8.16 -3.92
CA ALA A 21 3.95 8.47 -3.81
C ALA A 21 4.83 7.54 -4.65
N ALA A 22 4.50 6.25 -4.71
CA ALA A 22 5.21 5.28 -5.53
C ALA A 22 4.30 4.13 -5.97
N ARG A 23 4.69 3.44 -7.04
CA ARG A 23 3.99 2.27 -7.60
C ARG A 23 4.91 1.06 -7.68
N TYR A 24 4.35 -0.12 -7.45
CA TYR A 24 5.08 -1.39 -7.38
C TYR A 24 4.31 -2.49 -8.13
N SER A 25 5.04 -3.39 -8.76
CA SER A 25 4.49 -4.54 -9.48
C SER A 25 3.94 -5.63 -8.55
N THR A 26 4.48 -5.72 -7.32
CA THR A 26 4.11 -6.74 -6.34
C THR A 26 3.69 -6.12 -5.01
N LEU A 27 2.86 -6.83 -4.28
CA LEU A 27 2.41 -6.44 -2.94
C LEU A 27 3.59 -6.39 -1.95
N TRP A 28 4.49 -7.36 -2.04
CA TRP A 28 5.68 -7.46 -1.18
C TRP A 28 6.54 -6.18 -1.26
N HIS A 29 6.87 -5.72 -2.48
CA HIS A 29 7.64 -4.48 -2.65
C HIS A 29 6.91 -3.26 -2.08
N ALA A 30 5.60 -3.17 -2.30
CA ALA A 30 4.80 -2.06 -1.77
C ALA A 30 4.77 -2.04 -0.23
N GLN A 31 4.73 -3.22 0.41
CA GLN A 31 4.71 -3.34 1.87
C GLN A 31 6.06 -3.04 2.50
N THR A 32 7.14 -3.52 1.90
CA THR A 32 8.49 -3.20 2.33
C THR A 32 8.70 -1.69 2.26
N ALA A 33 8.32 -1.05 1.14
CA ALA A 33 8.42 0.39 0.99
C ALA A 33 7.52 1.16 1.97
N ALA A 34 6.27 0.73 2.16
CA ALA A 34 5.35 1.36 3.11
C ALA A 34 5.88 1.27 4.55
N THR A 35 6.42 0.12 4.95
CA THR A 35 7.02 -0.09 6.28
C THR A 35 8.22 0.82 6.49
N THR A 36 9.18 0.83 5.55
CA THR A 36 10.36 1.69 5.62
C THR A 36 9.97 3.17 5.69
N TRP A 37 9.03 3.60 4.86
CA TRP A 37 8.54 4.97 4.89
C TRP A 37 7.86 5.30 6.22
N CYS A 38 6.98 4.42 6.69
CA CYS A 38 6.29 4.54 7.96
C CYS A 38 7.29 4.70 9.13
N MET A 39 8.39 3.94 9.15
CA MET A 39 9.46 4.09 10.14
C MET A 39 10.15 5.46 10.04
N GLN A 40 10.49 5.90 8.83
CA GLN A 40 11.23 7.15 8.60
C GLN A 40 10.40 8.40 8.93
N LYS A 41 9.12 8.41 8.54
CA LYS A 41 8.24 9.58 8.70
C LYS A 41 7.35 9.52 9.94
N ARG A 42 7.33 8.38 10.64
CA ARG A 42 6.44 8.11 11.79
C ARG A 42 4.98 8.45 11.47
N ALA A 43 4.55 8.10 10.26
CA ALA A 43 3.21 8.37 9.74
C ALA A 43 2.63 7.09 9.13
N SER A 44 1.31 6.95 9.18
CA SER A 44 0.65 5.81 8.55
C SER A 44 0.77 5.87 7.03
N VAL A 45 1.11 4.75 6.40
CA VAL A 45 1.32 4.64 4.95
C VAL A 45 0.39 3.56 4.38
N PRO A 46 -0.69 3.94 3.68
CA PRO A 46 -1.59 2.98 3.05
C PRO A 46 -0.95 2.41 1.77
N VAL A 47 -1.11 1.09 1.60
CA VAL A 47 -0.82 0.34 0.38
C VAL A 47 -2.14 0.12 -0.34
N ARG A 48 -2.21 0.47 -1.63
CA ARG A 48 -3.41 0.39 -2.47
C ARG A 48 -3.16 -0.45 -3.71
N LYS A 49 -4.18 -1.18 -4.18
CA LYS A 49 -4.23 -1.83 -5.50
C LYS A 49 -5.32 -1.16 -6.33
N GLY A 50 -4.93 -0.25 -7.22
CA GLY A 50 -5.88 0.68 -7.84
C GLY A 50 -6.52 1.60 -6.80
N CYS A 51 -7.85 1.69 -6.76
CA CYS A 51 -8.56 2.56 -5.83
C CYS A 51 -8.68 2.00 -4.41
N LYS A 52 -8.43 0.70 -4.22
CA LYS A 52 -8.67 -0.02 -2.96
C LYS A 52 -7.42 -0.06 -2.08
N THR A 53 -7.56 0.27 -0.80
CA THR A 53 -6.53 0.02 0.23
C THR A 53 -6.50 -1.47 0.57
N VAL A 54 -5.30 -2.05 0.63
CA VAL A 54 -5.09 -3.49 0.86
C VAL A 54 -4.24 -3.76 2.11
N ALA A 55 -3.49 -2.76 2.57
CA ALA A 55 -2.80 -2.78 3.85
C ALA A 55 -2.51 -1.35 4.28
N VAL A 56 -2.27 -1.11 5.56
CA VAL A 56 -1.78 0.17 6.09
C VAL A 56 -0.62 -0.09 7.03
N ALA A 57 0.56 0.41 6.69
CA ALA A 57 1.68 0.44 7.64
C ALA A 57 1.37 1.53 8.69
N ARG A 58 1.38 1.17 9.97
CA ARG A 58 1.15 2.10 11.09
C ARG A 58 2.33 2.09 12.04
N PRO A 59 2.84 3.27 12.45
CA PRO A 59 3.84 3.31 13.51
C PRO A 59 3.16 2.91 14.82
N ILE A 60 3.85 2.12 15.62
CA ILE A 60 3.42 1.80 16.99
C ILE A 60 4.49 2.28 17.98
N GLU A 61 4.13 2.28 19.26
CA GLU A 61 5.04 2.67 20.32
C GLU A 61 6.33 1.84 20.30
N GLY A 62 7.46 2.47 20.62
CA GLY A 62 8.78 1.83 20.57
C GLY A 62 9.41 1.77 19.17
N GLY A 63 8.96 2.60 18.22
CA GLY A 63 9.59 2.73 16.90
C GLY A 63 9.38 1.54 15.96
N ARG A 64 8.48 0.62 16.34
CA ARG A 64 8.08 -0.51 15.51
C ARG A 64 6.98 -0.09 14.54
N VAL A 65 6.73 -0.91 13.54
CA VAL A 65 5.65 -0.73 12.57
C VAL A 65 4.81 -1.99 12.54
N THR A 66 3.49 -1.82 12.52
CA THR A 66 2.54 -2.89 12.25
C THR A 66 1.95 -2.72 10.86
N LEU A 67 1.60 -3.83 10.20
CA LEU A 67 0.83 -3.83 8.97
C LEU A 67 -0.60 -4.22 9.32
N ASP A 68 -1.52 -3.26 9.21
CA ASP A 68 -2.95 -3.49 9.36
C ASP A 68 -3.53 -3.92 8.01
N TRP A 69 -4.12 -5.12 7.99
CA TRP A 69 -4.69 -5.76 6.81
C TRP A 69 -6.22 -5.70 6.79
N SER A 70 -6.85 -4.88 7.63
CA SER A 70 -8.30 -4.93 7.85
C SER A 70 -9.17 -4.78 6.59
N ASP A 71 -8.65 -4.19 5.49
CA ASP A 71 -9.32 -4.11 4.18
C ASP A 71 -8.91 -5.19 3.15
N ALA A 72 -7.93 -6.04 3.49
CA ALA A 72 -7.41 -7.11 2.63
C ALA A 72 -8.37 -8.30 2.49
N GLN A 73 -9.41 -8.39 3.33
CA GLN A 73 -10.34 -9.54 3.35
C GLN A 73 -11.08 -9.76 2.02
N GLU A 74 -11.21 -8.75 1.17
CA GLU A 74 -11.88 -8.87 -0.13
C GLU A 74 -10.92 -9.20 -1.30
N LEU A 75 -9.64 -9.49 -1.05
CA LEU A 75 -8.70 -9.98 -2.06
C LEU A 75 -8.58 -11.52 -2.10
N ALA A 76 -9.36 -12.22 -1.27
CA ALA A 76 -9.36 -13.67 -1.13
C ALA A 76 -10.44 -14.40 -1.96
N LEU A 77 -11.12 -13.74 -2.90
CA LEU A 77 -12.11 -14.35 -3.81
C LEU A 77 -11.74 -14.08 -5.27
#